data_AF-A0A9E3DPN0-F1
#
_entry.id   AF-A0A9E3DPN0-F1
#
_cell.length_a   1.000
_cell.length_b   1.000
_cell.length_c   1.000
_cell.angle_alpha   90.00
_cell.angle_beta   90.00
_cell.angle_gamma   90.00
#
_symmetry.space_group_name_H-M   'P 1'
#
loop_
_entity.id
_entity.type
_entity.pdbx_description
1 polymer ?
#
loop_
_entity_poly.entity_id
_entity_poly.type
_entity_poly.pdbx_seq_one_letter_code
_entity_poly.pdbx_strand_id
1 'polypeptide(L)'
;MSVVDRRGFLGACGVAVGASLLSARVGWAAPAPGADGSKDLAELVHGYLNRGLELGYPGLVCGVVQGGRDYAAGVGRMAGEGSPTPDDRTLFQMGSVTKTVTALALAEAQVAGRLRIDDPLARHLPASWRVPYRGPRPIALADLATHTAGLPPLPPNLTNVPDFNPLNPYAHYTRDDLAEGLCDTVLDNDPGTHYAYSNYGFALLGQVLGGVFEPILRDITLPLGMIDTTTRPTVLQRNRKATGHNEHGVAVPDWTGAVFDAAGDSAFSTVRDLLAYLRAQLTPEHTVFARAIRETHRPRFTVTTKVRVGLGWHISPLPNTHTMVWHNGGTGGFSSFLAFSNDSDTAVVLMTNCYVPDNANTGRGIDALGVRLLTELDTRRAGDRR
;
A
#
# COMPACT_ATOMS: atom_id res chain seq x y z
N MET A 1 -24.29 28.06 10.41
CA MET A 1 -24.37 27.84 8.95
C MET A 1 -23.19 28.54 8.31
N SER A 2 -22.03 27.89 8.30
CA SER A 2 -20.91 28.30 7.45
C SER A 2 -20.68 27.19 6.45
N VAL A 3 -20.67 27.59 5.18
CA VAL A 3 -20.44 26.75 4.02
C VAL A 3 -19.01 26.23 4.12
N VAL A 4 -18.84 24.99 4.58
CA VAL A 4 -17.58 24.27 4.47
C VAL A 4 -17.37 23.99 2.99
N ASP A 5 -16.31 24.55 2.44
CA ASP A 5 -15.89 24.42 1.05
C ASP A 5 -15.67 22.95 0.69
N ARG A 6 -16.66 22.36 0.01
CA ARG A 6 -16.69 20.95 -0.42
C ARG A 6 -15.57 20.57 -1.38
N ARG A 7 -14.80 21.53 -1.91
CA ARG A 7 -13.75 21.28 -2.92
C ARG A 7 -12.37 20.97 -2.32
N GLY A 8 -12.09 21.40 -1.08
CA GLY A 8 -10.78 21.17 -0.45
C GLY A 8 -10.56 19.74 0.06
N PHE A 9 -11.62 19.08 0.51
CA PHE A 9 -11.50 17.78 1.20
C PHE A 9 -11.49 16.57 0.25
N LEU A 10 -12.15 16.66 -0.92
CA LEU A 10 -12.07 15.64 -1.97
C LEU A 10 -10.64 15.51 -2.55
N GLY A 11 -9.79 16.53 -2.39
CA GLY A 11 -8.37 16.47 -2.75
C GLY A 11 -7.52 15.59 -1.82
N ALA A 12 -7.97 15.34 -0.59
CA ALA A 12 -7.28 14.45 0.36
C ALA A 12 -7.69 12.98 0.20
N CYS A 13 -8.85 12.72 -0.42
CA CYS A 13 -9.33 11.37 -0.75
C CYS A 13 -9.06 10.98 -2.22
N GLY A 14 -8.88 11.96 -3.10
CA GLY A 14 -8.43 11.77 -4.47
C GLY A 14 -6.92 11.73 -4.52
N VAL A 15 -6.34 10.53 -4.40
CA VAL A 15 -4.92 10.32 -4.71
C VAL A 15 -4.71 10.66 -6.18
N ALA A 16 -4.20 11.85 -6.46
CA ALA A 16 -3.46 12.08 -7.69
C ALA A 16 -2.18 11.24 -7.59
N VAL A 17 -2.22 9.98 -8.04
CA VAL A 17 -0.99 9.26 -8.41
C VAL A 17 -0.50 9.90 -9.70
N GLY A 18 0.06 11.10 -9.59
CA GLY A 18 0.97 11.61 -10.59
C GLY A 18 2.25 10.80 -10.44
N ALA A 19 2.48 9.84 -11.34
CA ALA A 19 3.76 9.17 -11.49
C ALA A 19 4.85 10.25 -11.70
N SER A 20 5.47 10.68 -10.61
CA SER A 20 6.44 11.76 -10.62
C SER A 20 7.79 11.19 -11.03
N LEU A 21 8.15 11.48 -12.28
CA LEU A 21 9.46 11.16 -12.83
C LEU A 21 10.51 12.07 -12.19
N LEU A 22 11.30 11.50 -11.27
CA LEU A 22 12.60 12.08 -10.92
C LEU A 22 13.59 11.77 -12.04
N SER A 23 13.75 12.71 -12.97
CA SER A 23 14.99 12.85 -13.73
C SER A 23 15.89 13.87 -13.03
N ALA A 24 16.50 13.48 -11.92
CA ALA A 24 17.57 14.27 -11.30
C ALA A 24 18.92 13.78 -11.84
N ARG A 25 19.52 14.54 -12.76
CA ARG A 25 20.96 14.49 -13.00
C ARG A 25 21.61 15.47 -12.03
N VAL A 26 22.08 14.95 -10.89
CA VAL A 26 23.10 15.60 -10.07
C VAL A 26 24.19 14.56 -9.89
N GLY A 27 25.37 14.82 -10.45
CA GLY A 27 26.51 13.92 -10.31
C GLY A 27 26.99 13.93 -8.87
N TRP A 28 26.93 12.78 -8.22
CA TRP A 28 27.66 12.51 -6.99
C TRP A 28 28.39 11.17 -7.16
N ALA A 29 29.68 11.16 -6.88
CA ALA A 29 30.50 9.96 -6.96
C ALA A 29 30.15 9.01 -5.81
N ALA A 30 29.83 7.77 -6.13
CA ALA A 30 29.63 6.72 -5.14
C ALA A 30 30.95 6.46 -4.37
N PRO A 31 30.93 6.37 -3.03
CA PRO A 31 32.11 5.94 -2.29
C PRO A 31 32.43 4.47 -2.57
N ALA A 32 33.72 4.13 -2.57
CA ALA A 32 34.21 2.77 -2.85
C ALA A 32 33.82 1.79 -1.71
N PRO A 33 33.55 0.51 -2.02
CA PRO A 33 33.10 -0.45 -1.02
C PRO A 33 34.27 -0.90 -0.13
N GLY A 34 34.15 -0.64 1.18
CA GLY A 34 35.02 -1.11 2.23
C GLY A 34 34.32 -2.13 3.14
N ALA A 35 35.06 -3.13 3.59
CA ALA A 35 34.57 -4.33 4.27
C ALA A 35 33.98 -4.07 5.68
N ASP A 36 32.65 -4.02 5.75
CA ASP A 36 31.76 -4.65 6.75
C ASP A 36 30.33 -4.37 6.25
N GLY A 37 29.84 -5.20 5.33
CA GLY A 37 28.55 -4.94 4.66
C GLY A 37 27.33 -4.87 5.58
N SER A 38 27.47 -5.16 6.89
CA SER A 38 26.44 -4.92 7.89
C SER A 38 26.44 -3.49 8.43
N LYS A 39 27.63 -2.91 8.64
CA LYS A 39 27.80 -1.51 9.06
C LYS A 39 27.45 -0.53 7.95
N ASP A 40 27.86 -0.84 6.71
CA ASP A 40 27.51 -0.01 5.54
C ASP A 40 25.99 0.05 5.32
N LEU A 41 25.28 -1.08 5.50
CA LEU A 41 23.82 -1.11 5.38
C LEU A 41 23.13 -0.31 6.50
N ALA A 42 23.63 -0.43 7.73
CA ALA A 42 23.12 0.32 8.87
C ALA A 42 23.30 1.84 8.68
N GLU A 43 24.49 2.29 8.29
CA GLU A 43 24.79 3.68 8.02
C GLU A 43 23.92 4.24 6.88
N LEU A 44 23.74 3.46 5.81
CA LEU A 44 22.86 3.81 4.70
C LEU A 44 21.42 4.04 5.17
N VAL A 45 20.84 3.06 5.86
CA VAL A 45 19.45 3.14 6.34
C VAL A 45 19.28 4.30 7.32
N HIS A 46 20.22 4.51 8.24
CA HIS A 46 20.19 5.67 9.13
C HIS A 46 20.29 7.00 8.38
N GLY A 47 21.06 7.08 7.30
CA GLY A 47 21.11 8.27 6.43
C GLY A 47 19.75 8.62 5.84
N TYR A 48 19.02 7.64 5.32
CA TYR A 48 17.67 7.85 4.78
C TYR A 48 16.64 8.18 5.86
N LEU A 49 16.74 7.55 7.04
CA LEU A 49 15.89 7.85 8.19
C LEU A 49 16.10 9.28 8.69
N ASN A 50 17.36 9.71 8.84
CA ASN A 50 17.70 11.08 9.23
C ASN A 50 17.22 12.10 8.20
N ARG A 51 17.33 11.77 6.90
CA ARG A 51 16.74 12.60 5.85
C ARG A 51 15.22 12.70 6.00
N GLY A 52 14.54 11.62 6.40
CA GLY A 52 13.12 11.66 6.74
C GLY A 52 12.80 12.66 7.86
N LEU A 53 13.60 12.71 8.93
CA LEU A 53 13.44 13.71 9.99
C LEU A 53 13.63 15.13 9.47
N GLU A 54 14.63 15.38 8.62
CA GLU A 54 14.85 16.69 7.99
C GLU A 54 13.68 17.14 7.10
N LEU A 55 12.93 16.18 6.53
CA LEU A 55 11.72 16.44 5.77
C LEU A 55 10.48 16.72 6.64
N GLY A 56 10.60 16.57 7.96
CA GLY A 56 9.56 16.90 8.95
C GLY A 56 8.72 15.71 9.41
N TYR A 57 9.09 14.47 9.09
CA TYR A 57 8.39 13.30 9.61
C TYR A 57 8.64 13.13 11.13
N PRO A 58 7.62 12.99 11.99
CA PRO A 58 7.78 12.89 13.43
C PRO A 58 8.52 11.63 13.88
N GLY A 59 8.20 10.49 13.27
CA GLY A 59 8.83 9.21 13.51
C GLY A 59 8.77 8.34 12.27
N LEU A 60 9.86 7.61 12.01
CA LEU A 60 9.94 6.68 10.89
C LEU A 60 10.57 5.38 11.33
N VAL A 61 10.19 4.29 10.66
CA VAL A 61 10.86 3.00 10.73
C VAL A 61 11.13 2.53 9.32
N CYS A 62 12.35 2.08 9.07
CA CYS A 62 12.79 1.49 7.82
C CYS A 62 13.18 0.04 8.07
N GLY A 63 12.74 -0.84 7.19
CA GLY A 63 13.24 -2.21 7.07
C GLY A 63 13.78 -2.43 5.66
N VAL A 64 14.87 -3.18 5.56
CA VAL A 64 15.45 -3.59 4.29
C VAL A 64 15.75 -5.09 4.29
N VAL A 65 15.54 -5.74 3.15
CA VAL A 65 16.05 -7.08 2.86
C VAL A 65 17.17 -6.91 1.82
N GLN A 66 18.35 -7.46 2.07
CA GLN A 66 19.45 -7.41 1.10
C GLN A 66 20.27 -8.70 1.12
N GLY A 67 20.12 -9.53 0.09
CA GLY A 67 20.80 -10.84 0.00
C GLY A 67 20.48 -11.76 1.18
N GLY A 68 19.19 -11.96 1.43
CA GLY A 68 18.66 -12.81 2.49
C GLY A 68 18.79 -12.29 3.93
N ARG A 69 19.41 -11.12 4.17
CA ARG A 69 19.55 -10.51 5.50
C ARG A 69 18.57 -9.36 5.67
N ASP A 70 17.99 -9.26 6.86
CA ASP A 70 17.17 -8.11 7.24
C ASP A 70 17.95 -7.14 8.09
N TYR A 71 17.66 -5.87 7.89
CA TYR A 71 18.02 -4.81 8.81
C TYR A 71 16.82 -3.89 9.00
N ALA A 72 16.57 -3.47 10.24
CA ALA A 72 15.53 -2.51 10.54
C ALA A 72 16.00 -1.51 11.60
N ALA A 73 15.61 -0.26 11.43
CA ALA A 73 15.91 0.83 12.35
C ALA A 73 14.78 1.85 12.34
N GLY A 74 14.64 2.58 13.45
CA GLY A 74 13.71 3.70 13.54
C GLY A 74 14.36 4.94 14.12
N VAL A 75 13.76 6.08 13.82
CA VAL A 75 14.18 7.41 14.30
C VAL A 75 12.95 8.26 14.64
N GLY A 76 13.18 9.35 15.37
CA GLY A 76 12.12 10.25 15.78
C GLY A 76 11.31 9.69 16.95
N ARG A 77 9.98 9.87 16.91
CA ARG A 77 9.08 9.65 18.04
C ARG A 77 7.81 8.91 17.62
N MET A 78 7.36 7.97 18.44
CA MET A 78 6.09 7.25 18.21
C MET A 78 4.86 8.15 18.33
N ALA A 79 4.95 9.20 19.14
CA ALA A 79 3.88 10.18 19.36
C ALA A 79 4.51 11.58 19.51
N GLY A 80 4.15 12.32 20.56
CA GLY A 80 4.70 13.63 20.87
C GLY A 80 6.01 13.60 21.65
N GLU A 81 6.36 14.76 22.22
CA GLU A 81 7.52 14.93 23.09
C GLU A 81 7.53 13.90 24.24
N GLY A 82 8.71 13.39 24.58
CA GLY A 82 8.90 12.36 25.61
C GLY A 82 8.51 10.93 25.22
N SER A 83 7.83 10.71 24.08
CA SER A 83 7.57 9.35 23.59
C SER A 83 8.85 8.68 23.04
N PRO A 84 8.97 7.34 23.13
CA PRO A 84 10.15 6.63 22.65
C PRO A 84 10.25 6.67 21.12
N THR A 85 11.45 6.38 20.62
CA THR A 85 11.69 6.15 19.20
C THR A 85 10.97 4.89 18.74
N PRO A 86 10.26 4.92 17.60
CA PRO A 86 9.63 3.72 17.07
C PRO A 86 10.68 2.67 16.68
N ASP A 87 10.37 1.39 16.84
CA ASP A 87 11.20 0.26 16.46
C ASP A 87 10.53 -0.62 15.39
N ASP A 88 11.18 -1.71 14.99
CA ASP A 88 10.67 -2.64 13.97
C ASP A 88 9.37 -3.35 14.37
N ARG A 89 9.02 -3.31 15.66
CA ARG A 89 7.76 -3.84 16.17
C ARG A 89 6.69 -2.76 16.27
N THR A 90 6.99 -1.46 16.32
CA THR A 90 5.97 -0.41 16.45
C THR A 90 4.84 -0.59 15.42
N LEU A 91 3.60 -0.46 15.89
CA LEU A 91 2.41 -0.67 15.07
C LEU A 91 1.98 0.64 14.39
N PHE A 92 1.73 0.59 13.08
CA PHE A 92 1.27 1.70 12.25
C PHE A 92 0.07 1.25 11.41
N GLN A 93 -0.80 2.18 11.01
CA GLN A 93 -1.73 1.87 9.91
C GLN A 93 -0.91 1.73 8.61
N MET A 94 -1.09 0.62 7.90
CA MET A 94 -0.34 0.36 6.66
C MET A 94 -1.02 0.94 5.41
N GLY A 95 -2.20 1.55 5.56
CA GLY A 95 -2.90 2.17 4.44
C GLY A 95 -3.12 1.20 3.27
N SER A 96 -3.00 1.74 2.06
CA SER A 96 -3.21 1.00 0.82
C SER A 96 -2.20 -0.12 0.52
N VAL A 97 -1.12 -0.28 1.30
CA VAL A 97 -0.27 -1.50 1.22
C VAL A 97 -1.10 -2.77 1.41
N THR A 98 -2.18 -2.67 2.19
CA THR A 98 -3.18 -3.72 2.39
C THR A 98 -3.70 -4.32 1.07
N LYS A 99 -3.80 -3.53 0.00
CA LYS A 99 -4.26 -3.99 -1.32
C LYS A 99 -3.38 -5.09 -1.89
N THR A 100 -2.08 -5.06 -1.60
CA THR A 100 -1.16 -6.11 -2.05
C THR A 100 -1.51 -7.46 -1.41
N VAL A 101 -1.93 -7.44 -0.15
CA VAL A 101 -2.36 -8.63 0.61
C VAL A 101 -3.73 -9.09 0.13
N THR A 102 -4.67 -8.16 -0.09
CA THR A 102 -5.98 -8.46 -0.70
C THR A 102 -5.83 -9.10 -2.09
N ALA A 103 -4.92 -8.57 -2.91
CA ALA A 103 -4.64 -9.12 -4.23
C ALA A 103 -3.99 -10.51 -4.16
N LEU A 104 -3.13 -10.75 -3.17
CA LEU A 104 -2.58 -12.07 -2.90
C LEU A 104 -3.66 -13.07 -2.50
N ALA A 105 -4.63 -12.67 -1.66
CA ALA A 105 -5.78 -13.49 -1.32
C ALA A 105 -6.66 -13.81 -2.55
N LEU A 106 -6.86 -12.84 -3.45
CA LEU A 106 -7.56 -13.08 -4.73
C LEU A 106 -6.82 -14.08 -5.62
N ALA A 107 -5.49 -13.92 -5.76
CA ALA A 107 -4.67 -14.84 -6.54
C ALA A 107 -4.64 -16.25 -5.92
N GLU A 108 -4.60 -16.37 -4.60
CA GLU A 108 -4.66 -17.65 -3.89
C GLU A 108 -6.02 -18.32 -4.07
N ALA A 109 -7.13 -17.58 -3.98
CA ALA A 109 -8.46 -18.10 -4.28
C ALA A 109 -8.57 -18.63 -5.72
N GLN A 110 -7.89 -17.99 -6.68
CA GLN A 110 -7.77 -18.51 -8.04
C GLN A 110 -6.92 -19.79 -8.12
N VAL A 111 -5.76 -19.81 -7.48
CA VAL A 111 -4.87 -20.99 -7.47
C VAL A 111 -5.57 -22.20 -6.85
N ALA A 112 -6.38 -21.98 -5.82
CA ALA A 112 -7.22 -22.98 -5.16
C ALA A 112 -8.49 -23.35 -5.97
N GLY A 113 -8.72 -22.74 -7.14
CA GLY A 113 -9.87 -23.03 -8.01
C GLY A 113 -11.22 -22.55 -7.48
N ARG A 114 -11.24 -21.65 -6.48
CA ARG A 114 -12.49 -21.12 -5.88
C ARG A 114 -13.16 -20.08 -6.76
N LEU A 115 -12.38 -19.34 -7.53
CA LEU A 115 -12.84 -18.33 -8.49
C LEU A 115 -11.86 -18.23 -9.66
N ARG A 116 -12.23 -17.48 -10.70
CA ARG A 116 -11.31 -17.02 -11.74
C ARG A 116 -11.22 -15.50 -11.66
N ILE A 117 -10.03 -14.92 -11.80
CA ILE A 117 -9.90 -13.46 -11.78
C ILE A 117 -10.61 -12.78 -12.97
N ASP A 118 -10.85 -13.52 -14.06
CA ASP A 118 -11.61 -13.04 -15.22
C ASP A 118 -13.14 -13.22 -15.05
N ASP A 119 -13.60 -13.78 -13.92
CA ASP A 119 -15.04 -13.90 -13.66
C ASP A 119 -15.69 -12.51 -13.57
N PRO A 120 -16.92 -12.35 -14.08
CA PRO A 120 -17.70 -11.14 -13.86
C PRO A 120 -17.94 -10.87 -12.37
N LEU A 121 -17.75 -9.63 -11.93
CA LEU A 121 -17.98 -9.21 -10.54
C LEU A 121 -19.38 -9.59 -10.04
N ALA A 122 -20.41 -9.41 -10.88
CA ALA A 122 -21.80 -9.72 -10.54
C ALA A 122 -22.03 -11.18 -10.15
N ARG A 123 -21.18 -12.12 -10.59
CA ARG A 123 -21.26 -13.54 -10.23
C ARG A 123 -20.94 -13.79 -8.74
N HIS A 124 -20.14 -12.93 -8.15
CA HIS A 124 -19.55 -13.11 -6.82
C HIS A 124 -20.16 -12.19 -5.76
N LEU A 125 -21.17 -11.39 -6.14
CA LEU A 125 -21.93 -10.53 -5.25
C LEU A 125 -23.36 -11.08 -5.09
N PRO A 126 -24.10 -10.67 -4.03
CA PRO A 126 -25.50 -11.04 -3.90
C PRO A 126 -26.30 -10.63 -5.14
N ALA A 127 -27.27 -11.46 -5.55
CA ALA A 127 -28.09 -11.18 -6.74
C ALA A 127 -28.91 -9.87 -6.62
N SER A 128 -29.12 -9.36 -5.41
CA SER A 128 -29.77 -8.06 -5.17
C SER A 128 -28.86 -6.85 -5.47
N TRP A 129 -27.55 -7.06 -5.62
CA TRP A 129 -26.61 -5.97 -5.91
C TRP A 129 -26.59 -5.69 -7.41
N ARG A 130 -26.91 -4.46 -7.78
CA ARG A 130 -26.89 -4.04 -9.18
C ARG A 130 -25.49 -3.55 -9.54
N VAL A 131 -24.72 -4.38 -10.21
CA VAL A 131 -23.38 -4.02 -10.72
C VAL A 131 -23.53 -3.16 -11.98
N PRO A 132 -22.86 -1.99 -12.06
CA PRO A 132 -22.92 -1.15 -13.25
C PRO A 132 -22.25 -1.83 -14.45
N TYR A 133 -22.75 -1.49 -15.64
CA TYR A 133 -22.28 -2.07 -16.90
C TYR A 133 -22.02 -0.96 -17.92
N ARG A 134 -20.91 -1.06 -18.65
CA ARG A 134 -20.55 -0.15 -19.74
C ARG A 134 -19.68 -0.88 -20.76
N GLY A 135 -19.93 -0.63 -22.04
CA GLY A 135 -19.10 -1.16 -23.12
C GLY A 135 -19.37 -2.65 -23.44
N PRO A 136 -18.38 -3.37 -23.99
CA PRO A 136 -18.59 -4.70 -24.58
C PRO A 136 -18.52 -5.87 -23.58
N ARG A 137 -18.12 -5.63 -22.33
CA ARG A 137 -17.94 -6.70 -21.33
C ARG A 137 -18.23 -6.21 -19.90
N PRO A 138 -18.61 -7.11 -18.97
CA PRO A 138 -18.75 -6.76 -17.56
C PRO A 138 -17.39 -6.46 -16.90
N ILE A 139 -17.45 -5.84 -15.72
CA ILE A 139 -16.30 -5.72 -14.81
C ILE A 139 -15.85 -7.12 -14.39
N ALA A 140 -14.57 -7.44 -14.57
CA ALA A 140 -13.95 -8.66 -14.06
C ALA A 140 -13.27 -8.39 -12.70
N LEU A 141 -13.03 -9.43 -11.91
CA LEU A 141 -12.33 -9.29 -10.62
C LEU A 141 -10.90 -8.73 -10.81
N ALA A 142 -10.22 -9.13 -11.88
CA ALA A 142 -8.91 -8.59 -12.26
C ALA A 142 -8.96 -7.09 -12.47
N ASP A 143 -10.03 -6.54 -13.06
CA ASP A 143 -10.16 -5.09 -13.28
C ASP A 143 -10.20 -4.30 -11.98
N LEU A 144 -10.77 -4.88 -10.91
CA LEU A 144 -10.76 -4.26 -9.59
C LEU A 144 -9.34 -4.22 -9.02
N ALA A 145 -8.62 -5.34 -9.12
CA ALA A 145 -7.27 -5.50 -8.60
C ALA A 145 -6.20 -4.74 -9.41
N THR A 146 -6.47 -4.39 -10.67
CA THR A 146 -5.60 -3.59 -11.53
C THR A 146 -6.04 -2.12 -11.64
N HIS A 147 -7.10 -1.72 -10.94
CA HIS A 147 -7.69 -0.38 -11.02
C HIS A 147 -8.15 0.02 -12.43
N THR A 148 -8.67 -0.93 -13.20
CA THR A 148 -9.16 -0.74 -14.57
C THR A 148 -10.65 -0.98 -14.72
N ALA A 149 -11.41 -1.05 -13.62
CA ALA A 149 -12.84 -1.34 -13.65
C ALA A 149 -13.72 -0.21 -14.20
N GLY A 150 -13.16 0.99 -14.38
CA GLY A 150 -13.94 2.19 -14.73
C GLY A 150 -14.75 2.75 -13.56
N LEU A 151 -14.57 2.23 -12.35
CA LEU A 151 -15.18 2.73 -11.13
C LEU A 151 -14.54 4.06 -10.70
N PRO A 152 -15.32 4.97 -10.09
CA PRO A 152 -14.75 6.15 -9.44
C PRO A 152 -13.83 5.75 -8.27
N PRO A 153 -12.99 6.67 -7.75
CA PRO A 153 -12.09 6.36 -6.65
C PRO A 153 -12.79 5.86 -5.39
N LEU A 154 -13.99 6.40 -5.12
CA LEU A 154 -14.84 6.13 -3.96
C LEU A 154 -16.31 6.07 -4.39
N PRO A 155 -17.20 5.42 -3.61
CA PRO A 155 -18.62 5.42 -3.86
C PRO A 155 -19.21 6.84 -3.85
N PRO A 156 -20.18 7.15 -4.72
CA PRO A 156 -20.78 8.48 -4.80
C PRO A 156 -21.54 8.88 -3.51
N ASN A 157 -21.99 7.91 -2.72
CA ASN A 157 -22.73 8.13 -1.48
C ASN A 157 -21.86 8.14 -0.21
N LEU A 158 -20.52 8.00 -0.30
CA LEU A 158 -19.64 7.88 0.88
C LEU A 158 -19.83 9.01 1.92
N THR A 159 -20.04 10.24 1.47
CA THR A 159 -20.20 11.41 2.35
C THR A 159 -21.64 11.64 2.83
N ASN A 160 -22.59 10.82 2.36
CA ASN A 160 -24.02 10.98 2.62
C ASN A 160 -24.55 9.96 3.64
N VAL A 161 -23.67 9.18 4.27
CA VAL A 161 -24.04 8.23 5.31
C VAL A 161 -24.29 8.94 6.65
N PRO A 162 -25.18 8.40 7.51
CA PRO A 162 -25.32 8.87 8.88
C PRO A 162 -23.97 8.91 9.61
N ASP A 163 -23.78 9.93 10.47
CA ASP A 163 -22.58 10.11 11.28
C ASP A 163 -21.25 10.20 10.51
N PHE A 164 -21.28 10.60 9.23
CA PHE A 164 -20.08 10.84 8.44
C PHE A 164 -19.08 11.78 9.16
N ASN A 165 -17.87 11.28 9.37
CA ASN A 165 -16.78 12.03 9.97
C ASN A 165 -15.63 12.19 8.96
N PRO A 166 -15.29 13.41 8.52
CA PRO A 166 -14.19 13.60 7.58
C PRO A 166 -12.83 13.12 8.12
N LEU A 167 -12.60 13.12 9.44
CA LEU A 167 -11.35 12.61 10.01
C LEU A 167 -11.29 11.07 10.04
N ASN A 168 -12.43 10.40 9.89
CA ASN A 168 -12.54 8.94 9.84
C ASN A 168 -13.66 8.53 8.87
N PRO A 169 -13.45 8.72 7.55
CA PRO A 169 -14.53 8.76 6.56
C PRO A 169 -15.19 7.40 6.29
N TYR A 170 -14.58 6.31 6.75
CA TYR A 170 -15.05 4.94 6.52
C TYR A 170 -15.76 4.32 7.74
N ALA A 171 -15.73 4.97 8.90
CA ALA A 171 -16.16 4.39 10.18
C ALA A 171 -17.61 3.91 10.20
N HIS A 172 -18.49 4.64 9.52
CA HIS A 172 -19.92 4.42 9.53
C HIS A 172 -20.46 3.93 8.19
N TYR A 173 -19.57 3.69 7.20
CA TYR A 173 -19.97 3.20 5.90
C TYR A 173 -20.22 1.69 5.94
N THR A 174 -21.46 1.30 5.70
CA THR A 174 -21.93 -0.08 5.84
C THR A 174 -21.92 -0.83 4.51
N ARG A 175 -22.16 -2.13 4.59
CA ARG A 175 -22.30 -2.99 3.42
C ARG A 175 -23.54 -2.64 2.59
N ASP A 176 -24.60 -2.14 3.23
CA ASP A 176 -25.81 -1.72 2.53
C ASP A 176 -25.55 -0.39 1.80
N ASP A 177 -24.80 0.53 2.41
CA ASP A 177 -24.34 1.76 1.74
C ASP A 177 -23.49 1.42 0.50
N LEU A 178 -22.62 0.40 0.60
CA LEU A 178 -21.81 -0.07 -0.53
C LEU A 178 -22.68 -0.59 -1.68
N ALA A 179 -23.74 -1.33 -1.36
CA ALA A 179 -24.68 -1.90 -2.32
C ALA A 179 -25.48 -0.79 -3.02
N GLU A 180 -25.99 0.18 -2.25
CA GLU A 180 -26.71 1.35 -2.76
C GLU A 180 -25.79 2.21 -3.65
N GLY A 181 -24.59 2.54 -3.15
CA GLY A 181 -23.59 3.28 -3.91
C GLY A 181 -23.24 2.59 -5.23
N LEU A 182 -23.25 1.25 -5.26
CA LEU A 182 -22.90 0.49 -6.46
C LEU A 182 -24.02 0.56 -7.50
N CYS A 183 -25.28 0.53 -7.04
CA CYS A 183 -26.45 0.70 -7.87
C CYS A 183 -26.47 2.08 -8.55
N ASP A 184 -26.02 3.12 -7.85
CA ASP A 184 -25.99 4.51 -8.33
C ASP A 184 -24.72 4.87 -9.11
N THR A 185 -23.75 3.96 -9.17
CA THR A 185 -22.47 4.21 -9.83
C THR A 185 -22.62 4.20 -11.35
N VAL A 186 -22.05 5.23 -11.99
CA VAL A 186 -21.83 5.27 -13.43
C VAL A 186 -20.35 5.04 -13.69
N LEU A 187 -20.01 4.15 -14.63
CA LEU A 187 -18.62 3.92 -15.01
C LEU A 187 -18.10 5.04 -15.90
N ASP A 188 -16.94 5.58 -15.54
CA ASP A 188 -16.25 6.63 -16.28
C ASP A 188 -15.70 6.09 -17.61
N ASN A 189 -15.26 4.84 -17.61
CA ASN A 189 -14.62 4.18 -18.73
C ASN A 189 -15.08 2.72 -18.87
N ASP A 190 -14.91 2.15 -20.06
CA ASP A 190 -15.18 0.74 -20.30
C ASP A 190 -14.20 -0.12 -19.48
N PRO A 191 -14.65 -1.19 -18.82
CA PRO A 191 -13.75 -2.05 -18.03
C PRO A 191 -12.54 -2.55 -18.83
N GLY A 192 -11.36 -2.43 -18.23
CA GLY A 192 -10.05 -2.83 -18.77
C GLY A 192 -9.43 -1.87 -19.77
N THR A 193 -10.01 -0.69 -19.99
CA THR A 193 -9.50 0.25 -21.00
C THR A 193 -8.68 1.40 -20.42
N HIS A 194 -8.93 1.78 -19.17
CA HIS A 194 -8.28 2.92 -18.52
C HIS A 194 -7.90 2.57 -17.08
N TYR A 195 -6.74 3.04 -16.65
CA TYR A 195 -6.32 2.96 -15.26
C TYR A 195 -6.86 4.17 -14.49
N ALA A 196 -7.58 3.91 -13.40
CA ALA A 196 -8.04 4.90 -12.44
C ALA A 196 -8.03 4.28 -11.03
N TYR A 197 -7.09 4.73 -10.19
CA TYR A 197 -6.91 4.19 -8.83
C TYR A 197 -8.21 4.30 -8.03
N SER A 198 -8.66 3.18 -7.47
CA SER A 198 -9.98 3.07 -6.85
C SER A 198 -9.93 2.21 -5.60
N ASN A 199 -10.22 2.84 -4.45
CA ASN A 199 -10.48 2.15 -3.20
C ASN A 199 -11.81 1.41 -3.27
N TYR A 200 -12.77 1.95 -4.03
CA TYR A 200 -14.06 1.30 -4.25
C TYR A 200 -13.91 -0.09 -4.88
N GLY A 201 -13.04 -0.23 -5.88
CA GLY A 201 -12.75 -1.53 -6.48
C GLY A 201 -12.25 -2.57 -5.46
N PHE A 202 -11.38 -2.15 -4.54
CA PHE A 202 -10.86 -3.04 -3.50
C PHE A 202 -11.86 -3.33 -2.37
N ALA A 203 -12.74 -2.39 -2.02
CA ALA A 203 -13.85 -2.65 -1.11
C ALA A 203 -14.78 -3.76 -1.66
N LEU A 204 -15.07 -3.72 -2.98
CA LEU A 204 -15.84 -4.76 -3.66
C LEU A 204 -15.09 -6.10 -3.69
N LEU A 205 -13.77 -6.11 -3.90
CA LEU A 205 -12.96 -7.33 -3.76
C LEU A 205 -13.03 -7.93 -2.35
N GLY A 206 -13.05 -7.10 -1.30
CA GLY A 206 -13.27 -7.56 0.06
C GLY A 206 -14.58 -8.33 0.21
N GLN A 207 -15.66 -7.87 -0.45
CA GLN A 207 -16.95 -8.58 -0.47
C GLN A 207 -16.87 -9.92 -1.21
N VAL A 208 -16.21 -9.95 -2.36
CA VAL A 208 -15.99 -11.18 -3.15
C VAL A 208 -15.22 -12.24 -2.36
N LEU A 209 -14.26 -11.82 -1.54
CA LEU A 209 -13.39 -12.71 -0.77
C LEU A 209 -13.99 -13.19 0.56
N GLY A 210 -15.18 -12.71 0.95
CA GLY A 210 -15.87 -13.18 2.15
C GLY A 210 -16.50 -12.09 3.02
N GLY A 211 -16.36 -10.81 2.66
CA GLY A 211 -17.04 -9.67 3.30
C GLY A 211 -16.40 -9.18 4.60
N VAL A 212 -15.92 -10.08 5.47
CA VAL A 212 -15.17 -9.73 6.69
C VAL A 212 -13.68 -9.86 6.39
N PHE A 213 -12.92 -8.77 6.54
CA PHE A 213 -11.53 -8.75 6.08
C PHE A 213 -10.52 -9.41 7.03
N GLU A 214 -10.68 -9.33 8.36
CA GLU A 214 -9.69 -9.90 9.29
C GLU A 214 -9.38 -11.39 9.02
N PRO A 215 -10.36 -12.29 8.76
CA PRO A 215 -10.05 -13.66 8.34
C PRO A 215 -9.26 -13.75 7.03
N ILE A 216 -9.63 -12.95 6.01
CA ILE A 216 -8.94 -12.90 4.71
C ILE A 216 -7.49 -12.46 4.90
N LEU A 217 -7.28 -11.44 5.73
CA LEU A 217 -5.95 -10.94 6.09
C LEU A 217 -5.15 -12.03 6.78
N ARG A 218 -5.73 -12.71 7.78
CA ARG A 218 -5.06 -13.76 8.58
C ARG A 218 -4.72 -15.01 7.78
N ASP A 219 -5.54 -15.39 6.80
CA ASP A 219 -5.26 -16.52 5.91
C ASP A 219 -3.97 -16.30 5.10
N ILE A 220 -3.58 -15.04 4.85
CA ILE A 220 -2.33 -14.68 4.20
C ILE A 220 -1.20 -14.41 5.20
N THR A 221 -1.49 -13.67 6.27
CA THR A 221 -0.45 -13.15 7.18
C THR A 221 0.09 -14.23 8.12
N LEU A 222 -0.74 -15.15 8.60
CA LEU A 222 -0.31 -16.19 9.54
C LEU A 222 0.70 -17.18 8.93
N PRO A 223 0.50 -17.73 7.71
CA PRO A 223 1.49 -18.61 7.10
C PRO A 223 2.83 -17.94 6.81
N LEU A 224 2.86 -16.60 6.72
CA LEU A 224 4.07 -15.80 6.54
C LEU A 224 4.71 -15.34 7.86
N GLY A 225 4.12 -15.70 9.01
CA GLY A 225 4.61 -15.31 10.33
C GLY A 225 4.34 -13.85 10.71
N MET A 226 3.44 -13.18 10.00
CA MET A 226 3.06 -11.77 10.22
C MET A 226 2.00 -11.67 11.35
N ILE A 227 2.41 -11.95 12.58
CA ILE A 227 1.51 -12.12 13.73
C ILE A 227 0.90 -10.81 14.24
N ASP A 228 1.57 -9.67 13.98
CA ASP A 228 1.15 -8.34 14.41
C ASP A 228 0.31 -7.59 13.37
N THR A 229 0.09 -8.19 12.20
CA THR A 229 -0.73 -7.64 11.13
C THR A 229 -2.21 -7.96 11.34
N THR A 230 -3.04 -6.93 11.49
CA THR A 230 -4.46 -7.07 11.88
C THR A 230 -5.27 -5.79 11.64
N THR A 231 -6.60 -5.90 11.46
CA THR A 231 -7.54 -4.78 11.57
C THR A 231 -8.07 -4.59 13.00
N ARG A 232 -7.76 -5.52 13.91
CA ARG A 232 -8.29 -5.57 15.28
C ARG A 232 -7.14 -5.70 16.29
N PRO A 233 -6.33 -4.65 16.48
CA PRO A 233 -5.19 -4.73 17.41
C PRO A 233 -5.66 -5.11 18.81
N THR A 234 -4.89 -5.97 19.48
CA THR A 234 -5.08 -6.31 20.90
C THR A 234 -4.69 -5.13 21.81
N VAL A 235 -4.97 -5.23 23.11
CA VAL A 235 -4.48 -4.24 24.09
C VAL A 235 -2.95 -4.13 24.06
N LEU A 236 -2.24 -5.27 24.00
CA LEU A 236 -0.78 -5.28 23.94
C LEU A 236 -0.27 -4.61 22.66
N GLN A 237 -0.92 -4.82 21.52
CA GLN A 237 -0.55 -4.17 20.26
C GLN A 237 -0.84 -2.67 20.27
N ARG A 238 -1.97 -2.26 20.85
CA ARG A 238 -2.31 -0.83 21.01
C ARG A 238 -1.28 -0.07 21.86
N ASN A 239 -0.70 -0.70 22.88
CA ASN A 239 0.32 -0.06 23.74
C ASN A 239 1.63 0.29 23.00
N ARG A 240 1.88 -0.34 21.84
CA ARG A 240 3.08 -0.18 21.01
C ARG A 240 2.73 0.44 19.64
N LYS A 241 1.53 1.01 19.52
CA LYS A 241 1.06 1.73 18.32
C LYS A 241 1.57 3.17 18.33
N ALA A 242 2.06 3.62 17.20
CA ALA A 242 2.35 5.04 17.01
C ALA A 242 1.06 5.87 16.96
N THR A 243 1.13 7.13 17.37
CA THR A 243 0.06 8.13 17.17
C THR A 243 0.20 8.72 15.79
N GLY A 244 -0.85 8.66 14.96
CA GLY A 244 -0.84 9.22 13.62
C GLY A 244 -1.01 10.75 13.64
N HIS A 245 -0.33 11.43 12.73
CA HIS A 245 -0.39 12.89 12.57
C HIS A 245 -0.74 13.26 11.13
N ASN A 246 -1.46 14.36 10.93
CA ASN A 246 -1.65 14.92 9.59
C ASN A 246 -0.41 15.69 9.12
N GLU A 247 -0.47 16.25 7.91
CA GLU A 247 0.60 17.04 7.27
C GLU A 247 1.04 18.30 8.05
N HIS A 248 0.27 18.71 9.06
CA HIS A 248 0.59 19.81 9.97
C HIS A 248 1.20 19.35 11.30
N GLY A 249 1.47 18.05 11.45
CA GLY A 249 1.98 17.46 12.69
C GLY A 249 0.94 17.37 13.81
N VAL A 250 -0.35 17.52 13.49
CA VAL A 250 -1.44 17.42 14.46
C VAL A 250 -1.91 15.98 14.57
N ALA A 251 -2.02 15.47 15.79
CA ALA A 251 -2.53 14.13 16.04
C ALA A 251 -3.97 13.97 15.53
N VAL A 252 -4.24 12.86 14.85
CA VAL A 252 -5.54 12.54 14.24
C VAL A 252 -5.99 11.14 14.62
N PRO A 253 -7.31 10.86 14.62
CA PRO A 253 -7.80 9.51 14.88
C PRO A 253 -7.30 8.53 13.81
N ASP A 254 -7.13 7.27 14.23
CA ASP A 254 -6.96 6.18 13.28
C ASP A 254 -8.22 6.05 12.43
N TRP A 255 -8.04 5.71 11.15
CA TRP A 255 -9.16 5.29 10.34
C TRP A 255 -9.66 3.91 10.79
N THR A 256 -10.97 3.75 10.82
CA THR A 256 -11.63 2.50 11.16
C THR A 256 -12.75 2.26 10.15
N GLY A 257 -13.09 1.00 9.92
CA GLY A 257 -14.15 0.63 9.01
C GLY A 257 -14.39 -0.87 9.09
N ALA A 258 -15.33 -1.34 8.27
CA ALA A 258 -15.53 -2.77 8.05
C ALA A 258 -15.61 -3.12 6.54
N VAL A 259 -15.90 -2.13 5.70
CA VAL A 259 -16.16 -2.32 4.28
C VAL A 259 -14.92 -2.03 3.43
N PHE A 260 -14.14 -1.01 3.81
CA PHE A 260 -12.95 -0.58 3.09
C PHE A 260 -11.66 -1.21 3.61
N ASP A 261 -11.74 -2.14 4.56
CA ASP A 261 -10.58 -2.86 5.14
C ASP A 261 -9.68 -3.45 4.04
N ALA A 262 -10.28 -4.09 3.03
CA ALA A 262 -9.57 -4.68 1.90
C ALA A 262 -8.89 -3.63 0.98
N ALA A 263 -9.31 -2.37 1.06
CA ALA A 263 -8.68 -1.23 0.43
C ALA A 263 -7.66 -0.52 1.33
N GLY A 264 -7.55 -0.90 2.61
CA GLY A 264 -6.52 -0.43 3.53
C GLY A 264 -6.86 0.81 4.33
N ASP A 265 -8.12 0.98 4.75
CA ASP A 265 -8.50 2.03 5.69
C ASP A 265 -8.11 1.70 7.15
N SER A 266 -8.17 0.43 7.57
CA SER A 266 -8.13 0.05 9.00
C SER A 266 -7.04 -0.94 9.38
N ALA A 267 -6.30 -1.51 8.42
CA ALA A 267 -5.28 -2.51 8.71
C ALA A 267 -3.99 -1.91 9.29
N PHE A 268 -3.49 -2.57 10.33
CA PHE A 268 -2.25 -2.25 11.01
C PHE A 268 -1.17 -3.29 10.71
N SER A 269 0.10 -2.87 10.73
CA SER A 269 1.26 -3.76 10.66
C SER A 269 2.46 -3.18 11.37
N THR A 270 3.55 -3.93 11.34
CA THR A 270 4.88 -3.55 11.83
C THR A 270 5.87 -3.69 10.68
N VAL A 271 7.00 -2.99 10.76
CA VAL A 271 8.08 -3.17 9.78
C VAL A 271 8.59 -4.62 9.78
N ARG A 272 8.64 -5.28 10.94
CA ARG A 272 9.01 -6.69 11.07
C ARG A 272 8.10 -7.62 10.27
N ASP A 273 6.79 -7.46 10.38
CA ASP A 273 5.83 -8.26 9.62
C ASP A 273 5.93 -7.98 8.12
N LEU A 274 6.06 -6.71 7.73
CA LEU A 274 6.18 -6.33 6.33
C LEU A 274 7.51 -6.79 5.71
N LEU A 275 8.58 -6.95 6.50
CA LEU A 275 9.81 -7.61 6.05
C LEU A 275 9.60 -9.10 5.77
N ALA A 276 8.84 -9.81 6.62
CA ALA A 276 8.46 -11.19 6.36
C ALA A 276 7.62 -11.31 5.08
N TYR A 277 6.69 -10.37 4.86
CA TYR A 277 5.92 -10.27 3.62
C TYR A 277 6.82 -10.03 2.39
N LEU A 278 7.75 -9.08 2.46
CA LEU A 278 8.67 -8.76 1.36
C LEU A 278 9.61 -9.92 1.04
N ARG A 279 10.08 -10.68 2.03
CA ARG A 279 10.83 -11.92 1.81
C ARG A 279 10.03 -12.95 1.01
N ALA A 280 8.75 -13.11 1.34
CA ALA A 280 7.85 -13.98 0.60
C ALA A 280 7.71 -13.52 -0.87
N GLN A 281 7.65 -12.20 -1.11
CA GLN A 281 7.60 -11.64 -2.46
C GLN A 281 8.91 -11.90 -3.25
N LEU A 282 10.07 -11.77 -2.60
CA LEU A 282 11.39 -11.99 -3.21
C LEU A 282 11.67 -13.47 -3.52
N THR A 283 11.27 -14.37 -2.62
CA THR A 283 11.57 -15.80 -2.69
C THR A 283 10.31 -16.67 -2.61
N PRO A 284 9.37 -16.51 -3.57
CA PRO A 284 8.06 -17.14 -3.50
C PRO A 284 8.10 -18.66 -3.36
N GLU A 285 9.09 -19.33 -3.95
CA GLU A 285 9.33 -20.78 -3.86
C GLU A 285 9.52 -21.32 -2.43
N HIS A 286 9.85 -20.47 -1.46
CA HIS A 286 9.96 -20.86 -0.06
C HIS A 286 8.66 -20.69 0.73
N THR A 287 7.55 -20.39 0.05
CA THR A 287 6.25 -20.12 0.67
C THR A 287 5.16 -20.99 0.08
N VAL A 288 4.08 -21.16 0.84
CA VAL A 288 2.85 -21.82 0.36
C VAL A 288 2.16 -21.04 -0.76
N PHE A 289 2.47 -19.75 -0.90
CA PHE A 289 1.82 -18.84 -1.86
C PHE A 289 2.61 -18.68 -3.17
N ALA A 290 3.58 -19.56 -3.45
CA ALA A 290 4.51 -19.39 -4.58
C ALA A 290 3.82 -19.07 -5.92
N ARG A 291 2.71 -19.76 -6.23
CA ARG A 291 1.94 -19.56 -7.46
C ARG A 291 1.14 -18.26 -7.43
N ALA A 292 0.49 -17.96 -6.30
CA ALA A 292 -0.32 -16.76 -6.13
C ALA A 292 0.53 -15.48 -6.19
N ILE A 293 1.72 -15.49 -5.57
CA ILE A 293 2.69 -14.38 -5.62
C ILE A 293 3.14 -14.12 -7.07
N ARG A 294 3.51 -15.15 -7.83
CA ARG A 294 3.90 -14.96 -9.24
C ARG A 294 2.76 -14.39 -10.09
N GLU A 295 1.51 -14.72 -9.79
CA GLU A 295 0.35 -14.14 -10.48
C GLU A 295 0.11 -12.68 -10.12
N THR A 296 0.39 -12.24 -8.88
CA THR A 296 0.21 -10.85 -8.50
C THR A 296 1.25 -9.93 -9.15
N HIS A 297 2.46 -10.44 -9.42
CA HIS A 297 3.54 -9.69 -10.06
C HIS A 297 3.42 -9.64 -11.59
N ARG A 298 2.56 -10.46 -12.20
CA ARG A 298 2.40 -10.50 -13.66
C ARG A 298 1.80 -9.17 -14.15
N PRO A 299 2.47 -8.45 -15.07
CA PRO A 299 1.90 -7.24 -15.66
C PRO A 299 0.60 -7.55 -16.41
N ARG A 300 -0.45 -6.76 -16.13
CA ARG A 300 -1.80 -6.92 -16.72
C ARG A 300 -2.29 -5.67 -17.43
N PHE A 301 -1.82 -4.49 -17.03
CA PHE A 301 -2.16 -3.24 -17.68
C PHE A 301 -0.96 -2.30 -17.72
N THR A 302 -0.88 -1.47 -18.76
CA THR A 302 0.17 -0.45 -18.93
C THR A 302 -0.44 0.92 -18.66
N VAL A 303 -0.07 1.53 -17.54
CA VAL A 303 -0.59 2.84 -17.11
C VAL A 303 0.06 3.97 -17.89
N THR A 304 1.39 3.90 -18.05
CA THR A 304 2.18 4.83 -18.86
C THR A 304 3.26 4.05 -19.61
N THR A 305 4.07 4.73 -20.42
CA THR A 305 5.23 4.08 -21.08
C THR A 305 6.25 3.47 -20.11
N LYS A 306 6.18 3.80 -18.82
CA LYS A 306 7.12 3.32 -17.79
C LYS A 306 6.46 2.53 -16.67
N VAL A 307 5.16 2.73 -16.42
CA VAL A 307 4.46 2.09 -15.29
C VAL A 307 3.49 1.06 -15.81
N ARG A 308 3.65 -0.17 -15.33
CA ARG A 308 2.68 -1.26 -15.50
C ARG A 308 2.07 -1.60 -14.15
N VAL A 309 0.96 -2.34 -14.16
CA VAL A 309 0.32 -2.84 -12.94
C VAL A 309 0.10 -4.34 -13.04
N GLY A 310 0.40 -5.04 -11.95
CA GLY A 310 -0.07 -6.39 -11.66
C GLY A 310 -1.31 -6.34 -10.78
N LEU A 311 -1.66 -7.45 -10.13
CA LEU A 311 -2.76 -7.46 -9.17
C LEU A 311 -2.28 -6.78 -7.88
N GLY A 312 -2.80 -5.58 -7.59
CA GLY A 312 -2.48 -4.81 -6.40
C GLY A 312 -1.04 -4.30 -6.32
N TRP A 313 -0.25 -4.36 -7.40
CA TRP A 313 1.14 -3.91 -7.44
C TRP A 313 1.42 -3.01 -8.63
N HIS A 314 2.20 -1.94 -8.42
CA HIS A 314 2.81 -1.16 -9.48
C HIS A 314 4.17 -1.74 -9.85
N ILE A 315 4.53 -1.60 -11.12
CA ILE A 315 5.75 -2.15 -11.71
C ILE A 315 6.42 -1.03 -12.51
N SER A 316 7.57 -0.58 -12.04
CA SER A 316 8.33 0.54 -12.59
C SER A 316 9.78 0.13 -12.89
N PRO A 317 10.43 0.74 -13.89
CA PRO A 317 11.84 0.46 -14.17
C PRO A 317 12.76 0.98 -13.06
N LEU A 318 13.83 0.24 -12.80
CA LEU A 318 15.02 0.66 -12.05
C LEU A 318 16.19 0.87 -13.02
N PRO A 319 17.34 1.41 -12.54
CA PRO A 319 18.59 1.32 -13.28
C PRO A 319 18.96 -0.12 -13.69
N ASN A 320 19.95 -0.28 -14.56
CA ASN A 320 20.46 -1.58 -15.00
C ASN A 320 19.42 -2.52 -15.64
N THR A 321 18.34 -1.98 -16.20
CA THR A 321 17.21 -2.74 -16.77
C THR A 321 16.43 -3.58 -15.76
N HIS A 322 16.73 -3.43 -14.46
CA HIS A 322 15.99 -4.08 -13.39
C HIS A 322 14.60 -3.46 -13.22
N THR A 323 13.75 -4.14 -12.46
CA THR A 323 12.37 -3.70 -12.21
C THR A 323 12.08 -3.59 -10.71
N MET A 324 11.43 -2.49 -10.33
CA MET A 324 10.85 -2.30 -9.00
C MET A 324 9.37 -2.70 -9.04
N VAL A 325 8.97 -3.60 -8.14
CA VAL A 325 7.57 -3.89 -7.82
C VAL A 325 7.26 -3.21 -6.50
N TRP A 326 6.23 -2.36 -6.46
CA TRP A 326 6.00 -1.47 -5.33
C TRP A 326 4.53 -1.11 -5.12
N HIS A 327 4.22 -0.65 -3.91
CA HIS A 327 2.94 -0.04 -3.55
C HIS A 327 3.15 0.87 -2.33
N ASN A 328 2.47 2.01 -2.30
CA ASN A 328 2.45 2.92 -1.16
C ASN A 328 1.10 2.88 -0.42
N GLY A 329 1.01 3.55 0.72
CA GLY A 329 -0.23 3.58 1.49
C GLY A 329 -0.31 4.80 2.39
N GLY A 330 -1.50 5.39 2.46
CA GLY A 330 -1.81 6.49 3.37
C GLY A 330 -3.12 6.24 4.11
N THR A 331 -3.18 6.72 5.35
CA THR A 331 -4.42 6.96 6.09
C THR A 331 -4.44 8.41 6.59
N GLY A 332 -5.40 8.79 7.43
CA GLY A 332 -5.45 10.16 7.97
C GLY A 332 -4.17 10.60 8.69
N GLY A 333 -3.45 9.65 9.30
CA GLY A 333 -2.29 9.94 10.16
C GLY A 333 -1.00 9.18 9.85
N PHE A 334 -0.97 8.37 8.79
CA PHE A 334 0.13 7.46 8.52
C PHE A 334 0.47 7.42 7.03
N SER A 335 1.76 7.20 6.72
CA SER A 335 2.22 6.87 5.38
C SER A 335 3.12 5.63 5.41
N SER A 336 3.08 4.84 4.34
CA SER A 336 3.84 3.61 4.19
C SER A 336 4.27 3.41 2.75
N PHE A 337 5.37 2.71 2.56
CA PHE A 337 5.91 2.36 1.25
C PHE A 337 6.56 0.99 1.29
N LEU A 338 6.22 0.13 0.34
CA LEU A 338 6.87 -1.17 0.11
C LEU A 338 7.37 -1.21 -1.33
N ALA A 339 8.60 -1.69 -1.51
CA ALA A 339 9.13 -2.00 -2.83
C ALA A 339 10.18 -3.09 -2.78
N PHE A 340 10.32 -3.84 -3.87
CA PHE A 340 11.37 -4.85 -4.03
C PHE A 340 11.79 -5.00 -5.49
N SER A 341 12.97 -5.57 -5.68
CA SER A 341 13.57 -5.95 -6.96
C SER A 341 14.03 -7.41 -6.88
N ASN A 342 13.36 -8.28 -7.64
CA ASN A 342 13.77 -9.69 -7.76
C ASN A 342 15.13 -9.82 -8.48
N ASP A 343 15.49 -8.84 -9.31
CA ASP A 343 16.74 -8.85 -10.08
C ASP A 343 17.97 -8.73 -9.15
N SER A 344 17.86 -7.92 -8.09
CA SER A 344 18.94 -7.69 -7.13
C SER A 344 18.76 -8.38 -5.77
N ASP A 345 17.65 -9.09 -5.54
CA ASP A 345 17.27 -9.66 -4.24
C ASP A 345 17.28 -8.60 -3.13
N THR A 346 16.60 -7.49 -3.39
CA THR A 346 16.51 -6.36 -2.47
C THR A 346 15.07 -5.92 -2.25
N ALA A 347 14.74 -5.55 -1.00
CA ALA A 347 13.45 -4.98 -0.67
C ALA A 347 13.58 -3.88 0.39
N VAL A 348 12.63 -2.96 0.38
CA VAL A 348 12.52 -1.83 1.30
C VAL A 348 11.08 -1.72 1.78
N VAL A 349 10.92 -1.53 3.09
CA VAL A 349 9.71 -1.03 3.71
C VAL A 349 10.03 0.24 4.49
N LEU A 350 9.17 1.24 4.38
CA LEU A 350 9.20 2.46 5.18
C LEU A 350 7.80 2.71 5.76
N MET A 351 7.73 3.05 7.04
CA MET A 351 6.50 3.49 7.69
C MET A 351 6.76 4.75 8.49
N THR A 352 5.81 5.69 8.46
CA THR A 352 5.86 6.91 9.27
C THR A 352 4.50 7.21 9.87
N ASN A 353 4.50 7.79 11.07
CA ASN A 353 3.31 8.21 11.80
C ASN A 353 2.84 9.63 11.40
N CYS A 354 2.96 9.95 10.12
CA CYS A 354 2.47 11.18 9.54
C CYS A 354 1.96 10.95 8.12
N TYR A 355 0.76 11.46 7.82
CA TYR A 355 0.29 11.57 6.45
C TYR A 355 0.88 12.83 5.83
N VAL A 356 1.67 12.67 4.76
CA VAL A 356 2.14 13.80 3.95
C VAL A 356 1.76 13.50 2.51
N PRO A 357 0.92 14.34 1.87
CA PRO A 357 0.58 14.17 0.47
C PRO A 357 1.85 14.13 -0.39
N ASP A 358 1.94 13.16 -1.29
CA ASP A 358 3.03 13.10 -2.26
C ASP A 358 2.99 14.35 -3.14
N ASN A 359 3.93 15.27 -2.91
CA ASN A 359 4.07 16.46 -3.73
C ASN A 359 5.30 16.31 -4.64
N ALA A 360 5.01 16.11 -5.93
CA ALA A 360 5.98 16.00 -7.02
C ALA A 360 7.02 17.14 -7.04
N ASN A 361 6.62 18.34 -6.62
CA ASN A 361 7.46 19.54 -6.66
C ASN A 361 8.39 19.67 -5.44
N THR A 362 8.09 18.99 -4.33
CA THR A 362 8.89 19.14 -3.10
C THR A 362 9.77 17.92 -2.82
N GLY A 363 9.48 16.77 -3.44
CA GLY A 363 10.19 15.51 -3.17
C GLY A 363 10.02 15.02 -1.73
N ARG A 364 9.01 15.54 -1.01
CA ARG A 364 8.70 15.28 0.41
C ARG A 364 7.77 14.09 0.63
N GLY A 365 7.86 13.07 -0.21
CA GLY A 365 7.09 11.83 -0.08
C GLY A 365 7.93 10.71 0.52
N ILE A 366 7.31 9.85 1.33
CA ILE A 366 7.94 8.62 1.82
C ILE A 366 8.30 7.70 0.64
N ASP A 367 7.51 7.77 -0.43
CA ASP A 367 7.75 7.13 -1.72
C ASP A 367 9.11 7.53 -2.30
N ALA A 368 9.41 8.82 -2.36
CA ALA A 368 10.67 9.30 -2.93
C ALA A 368 11.88 8.83 -2.10
N LEU A 369 11.75 8.73 -0.78
CA LEU A 369 12.79 8.13 0.08
C LEU A 369 12.95 6.64 -0.20
N GLY A 370 11.85 5.89 -0.25
CA GLY A 370 11.86 4.46 -0.48
C GLY A 370 12.39 4.05 -1.84
N VAL A 371 11.95 4.74 -2.91
CA VAL A 371 12.44 4.51 -4.27
C VAL A 371 13.94 4.78 -4.37
N ARG A 372 14.44 5.87 -3.76
CA ARG A 372 15.87 6.19 -3.77
C ARG A 372 16.68 5.14 -3.01
N LEU A 373 16.23 4.74 -1.82
CA LEU A 373 16.91 3.71 -1.03
C LEU A 373 16.95 2.38 -1.77
N LEU A 374 15.84 1.92 -2.35
CA LEU A 374 15.83 0.69 -3.14
C LEU A 374 16.75 0.80 -4.36
N THR A 375 16.72 1.93 -5.08
CA THR A 375 17.57 2.16 -6.26
C THR A 375 19.06 2.08 -5.89
N GLU A 376 19.44 2.65 -4.74
CA GLU A 376 20.82 2.61 -4.26
C GLU A 376 21.24 1.19 -3.85
N LEU A 377 20.39 0.47 -3.12
CA LEU A 377 20.61 -0.93 -2.75
C LEU A 377 20.74 -1.85 -3.98
N ASP A 378 19.89 -1.65 -4.98
CA ASP A 378 19.90 -2.39 -6.25
C ASP A 378 21.20 -2.13 -7.02
N THR A 379 21.62 -0.86 -7.10
CA THR A 379 22.85 -0.47 -7.81
C THR A 379 24.09 -1.03 -7.14
N ARG A 380 24.18 -0.98 -5.80
CA ARG A 380 25.30 -1.57 -5.04
C ARG A 380 25.41 -3.08 -5.31
N ARG A 381 24.29 -3.81 -5.31
CA ARG A 381 24.27 -5.25 -5.60
C ARG A 381 24.64 -5.60 -7.04
N ALA A 382 24.23 -4.79 -8.01
CA ALA A 382 24.64 -4.99 -9.40
C ALA A 382 26.16 -4.79 -9.60
N GLY A 383 26.78 -3.92 -8.79
CA GLY A 383 28.23 -3.73 -8.75
C GLY A 383 28.99 -4.93 -8.17
N ASP A 384 28.50 -5.51 -7.07
CA ASP A 384 29.15 -6.65 -6.38
C ASP A 384 29.15 -7.97 -7.18
N ARG A 385 28.27 -8.09 -8.19
CA ARG A 385 28.12 -9.31 -9.03
C ARG A 385 28.98 -9.29 -10.31
N ARG A 386 29.73 -8.21 -10.57
CA ARG A 386 30.69 -8.12 -11.68
C ARG A 386 32.10 -8.34 -11.18
#